data_AF-A0A7K0MHC7-F1
#
_entry.id   AF-A0A7K0MHC7-F1
#
_cell.length_a   1.000
_cell.length_b   1.000
_cell.length_c   1.000
_cell.angle_alpha   90.00
_cell.angle_beta   90.00
_cell.angle_gamma   90.00
#
_symmetry.space_group_name_H-M   'P 1'
#
loop_
_entity.id
_entity.type
_entity.pdbx_description
1 polymer ?
#
loop_
_entity_poly.entity_id
_entity_poly.type
_entity_poly.pdbx_seq_one_letter_code
_entity_poly.pdbx_strand_id
1 'polypeptide(L)'
;MSTKTTFKRVALVAVAAMGLGLLSVVPSSATSQMDTLTISSATGTMTVGGTAATTTVTQSFLGVQSDTMTVTMSLVSAPATNSVVPTLTNIAPSSVNGLGVVNGLVGTIWDTGSASVYTTTTASYTVTMDAASIAGTYVMKFTPANSTTVAAVAPAVTWTVVVSAANTAVTAADSTSWINAGVAVPTVDVAISAPKAAVVPSASNPAANIFVTPNNSVPALQNATLSVSISGPGTLGIGTSMADALNTQGRNITGAAGDRYITVYADGNAGESVITISAGTTVLATETVHFYGAATTLTATVIDSVIAPSVAKTAVLVVAKDALGYVVPQAAITVTSSNTAVIASGTSLSATAAEAADGTAGTVTVTPLALSHGSVTLTFSDSATTPVMTSTTATIIVSSASVATSVPSIAFDKASYLPGEKMTLTLSAVDANGLPVPNTVTAASLVGTLTANAALQGFTTPTAALTDGKITATMYAPLLSGDVVITGTGLNTAETALTATTTVAGGDAAAALEAANDAYDAANYAADAADAATTAAEEATAAAVAAGDAATAAQESADAALAAVTDLGLKVTGLISALRAQITSLTNLIVKIQKKVKA
;
A
#
# COMPACT_ATOMS: atom_id res chain seq x y z
N MET A 1 -0.59 102.96 -47.40
CA MET A 1 0.43 103.30 -46.38
C MET A 1 0.24 102.33 -45.22
N SER A 2 1.27 101.57 -44.85
CA SER A 2 1.53 100.88 -43.55
C SER A 2 0.39 100.03 -42.92
N THR A 3 0.57 98.80 -42.40
CA THR A 3 1.68 98.29 -41.59
C THR A 3 1.60 96.75 -41.51
N LYS A 4 2.75 96.08 -41.68
CA LYS A 4 3.05 94.68 -41.32
C LYS A 4 2.97 94.50 -39.78
N THR A 5 3.06 93.26 -39.26
CA THR A 5 4.14 92.81 -38.32
C THR A 5 3.97 91.49 -37.51
N THR A 6 3.06 90.53 -37.79
CA THR A 6 3.01 89.31 -36.91
C THR A 6 3.19 87.95 -37.58
N PHE A 7 2.82 87.75 -38.85
CA PHE A 7 2.85 86.41 -39.47
C PHE A 7 4.23 85.88 -39.88
N LYS A 8 5.28 86.71 -39.91
CA LYS A 8 6.60 86.31 -40.45
C LYS A 8 7.54 85.63 -39.45
N ARG A 9 7.27 85.68 -38.14
CA ARG A 9 8.16 85.07 -37.12
C ARG A 9 7.78 83.64 -36.74
N VAL A 10 6.52 83.22 -36.90
CA VAL A 10 6.10 81.83 -36.65
C VAL A 10 6.45 80.92 -37.82
N ALA A 11 6.41 81.43 -39.05
CA ALA A 11 6.78 80.66 -40.25
C ALA A 11 8.28 80.30 -40.29
N LEU A 12 9.18 81.16 -39.76
CA LEU A 12 10.62 80.87 -39.76
C LEU A 12 11.02 79.88 -38.65
N VAL A 13 10.29 79.83 -37.54
CA VAL A 13 10.52 78.87 -36.45
C VAL A 13 9.93 77.49 -36.79
N ALA A 14 8.83 77.43 -37.54
CA ALA A 14 8.29 76.15 -38.04
C ALA A 14 9.20 75.49 -39.11
N VAL A 15 9.92 76.29 -39.91
CA VAL A 15 10.85 75.76 -40.92
C VAL A 15 12.17 75.28 -40.30
N ALA A 16 12.58 75.81 -39.14
CA ALA A 16 13.78 75.35 -38.43
C ALA A 16 13.55 74.01 -37.68
N ALA A 17 12.33 73.71 -37.24
CA ALA A 17 12.01 72.42 -36.63
C ALA A 17 11.79 71.29 -37.66
N MET A 18 11.42 71.62 -38.91
CA MET A 18 11.36 70.65 -40.00
C MET A 18 12.73 70.40 -40.68
N GLY A 19 13.76 71.18 -40.36
CA GLY A 19 15.07 71.15 -41.02
C GLY A 19 16.17 70.29 -40.35
N LEU A 20 15.90 69.68 -39.19
CA LEU A 20 16.89 68.89 -38.43
C LEU A 20 16.57 67.40 -38.29
N GLY A 21 15.51 66.91 -38.96
CA GLY A 21 15.21 65.47 -39.04
C GLY A 21 15.93 64.71 -40.17
N LEU A 22 16.75 65.40 -40.98
CA LEU A 22 17.44 64.84 -42.14
C LEU A 22 18.90 64.45 -41.86
N LEU A 23 19.22 64.05 -40.63
CA LEU A 23 20.45 63.31 -40.35
C LEU A 23 20.34 61.91 -40.97
N SER A 24 20.72 61.84 -42.24
CA SER A 24 21.22 60.68 -42.98
C SER A 24 20.95 59.31 -42.35
N VAL A 25 19.76 58.76 -42.58
CA VAL A 25 19.68 57.32 -42.80
C VAL A 25 20.34 57.09 -44.15
N VAL A 26 21.60 56.64 -44.12
CA VAL A 26 22.10 55.77 -45.19
C VAL A 26 21.00 54.73 -45.41
N PRO A 27 20.52 54.45 -46.64
CA PRO A 27 19.68 53.29 -46.83
C PRO A 27 20.53 52.08 -46.43
N SER A 28 20.39 51.62 -45.18
CA SER A 28 20.83 50.29 -44.80
C SER A 28 19.92 49.36 -45.56
N SER A 29 20.37 48.91 -46.72
CA SER A 29 19.77 47.80 -47.41
C SER A 29 20.03 46.56 -46.55
N ALA A 30 19.22 46.36 -45.51
CA ALA A 30 19.22 45.11 -44.77
C ALA A 30 18.67 44.02 -45.71
N THR A 31 19.57 43.29 -46.35
CA THR A 31 19.20 42.11 -47.14
C THR A 31 19.46 40.89 -46.26
N SER A 32 18.55 40.62 -45.30
CA SER A 32 18.59 39.34 -44.59
C SER A 32 18.32 38.22 -45.59
N GLN A 33 19.12 37.16 -45.54
CA GLN A 33 18.98 35.99 -46.42
C GLN A 33 18.64 34.75 -45.59
N MET A 34 17.96 33.78 -46.19
CA MET A 34 17.61 32.50 -45.54
C MET A 34 16.99 32.67 -44.15
N ASP A 35 15.96 33.51 -44.03
CA ASP A 35 15.24 33.64 -42.77
C ASP A 35 14.36 32.42 -42.49
N THR A 36 14.27 32.08 -41.21
CA THR A 36 13.44 30.98 -40.70
C THR A 36 12.70 31.41 -39.45
N LEU A 37 11.42 31.10 -39.37
CA LEU A 37 10.60 31.30 -38.18
C LEU A 37 10.04 29.94 -37.75
N THR A 38 10.34 29.52 -36.54
CA THR A 38 9.89 28.24 -35.98
C THR A 38 9.17 28.45 -34.66
N ILE A 39 8.32 27.49 -34.32
CA ILE A 39 7.59 27.44 -33.05
C ILE A 39 7.78 26.07 -32.41
N SER A 40 8.07 26.03 -31.11
CA SER A 40 8.33 24.78 -30.39
C SER A 40 7.08 23.91 -30.25
N SER A 41 5.90 24.53 -30.18
CA SER A 41 4.60 23.86 -30.27
C SER A 41 3.57 24.76 -30.95
N ALA A 42 2.87 24.23 -31.95
CA ALA A 42 1.79 24.91 -32.66
C ALA A 42 0.47 24.93 -31.86
N THR A 43 0.36 24.11 -30.80
CA THR A 43 -0.84 24.04 -29.96
C THR A 43 -0.50 24.17 -28.48
N GLY A 44 -1.42 24.76 -27.72
CA GLY A 44 -1.39 24.82 -26.26
C GLY A 44 -2.80 24.61 -25.70
N THR A 45 -2.89 24.18 -24.46
CA THR A 45 -4.16 24.06 -23.74
C THR A 45 -4.03 24.71 -22.38
N MET A 46 -5.12 25.30 -21.89
CA MET A 46 -5.25 25.77 -20.52
C MET A 46 -6.72 25.76 -20.11
N THR A 47 -6.98 25.93 -18.82
CA THR A 47 -8.33 26.15 -18.27
C THR A 47 -8.44 27.59 -17.79
N VAL A 48 -9.61 28.21 -17.88
CA VAL A 48 -9.85 29.53 -17.26
C VAL A 48 -9.44 29.50 -15.78
N GLY A 49 -8.52 30.38 -15.38
CA GLY A 49 -7.97 30.45 -14.02
C GLY A 49 -6.92 29.39 -13.65
N GLY A 50 -6.51 28.54 -14.60
CA GLY A 50 -5.47 27.53 -14.41
C GLY A 50 -4.05 28.04 -14.75
N THR A 51 -3.11 27.10 -14.92
CA THR A 51 -1.72 27.40 -15.31
C THR A 51 -1.65 28.01 -16.71
N ALA A 52 -0.79 29.03 -16.88
CA ALA A 52 -0.57 29.70 -18.16
C ALA A 52 -0.05 28.73 -19.25
N ALA A 53 -0.54 28.88 -20.47
CA ALA A 53 0.00 28.19 -21.64
C ALA A 53 1.22 28.94 -22.15
N THR A 54 2.28 28.22 -22.52
CA THR A 54 3.51 28.81 -23.06
C THR A 54 4.00 28.10 -24.31
N THR A 55 4.68 28.83 -25.18
CA THR A 55 5.41 28.28 -26.34
C THR A 55 6.62 29.15 -26.64
N THR A 56 7.59 28.62 -27.38
CA THR A 56 8.80 29.36 -27.79
C THR A 56 8.77 29.59 -29.29
N VAL A 57 8.93 30.85 -29.69
CA VAL A 57 9.05 31.27 -31.09
C VAL A 57 10.51 31.63 -31.34
N THR A 58 11.12 31.03 -32.37
CA THR A 58 12.54 31.26 -32.70
C THR A 58 12.65 31.83 -34.10
N GLN A 59 13.22 33.03 -34.21
CA GLN A 59 13.56 33.67 -35.48
C GLN A 59 15.05 33.51 -35.73
N SER A 60 15.40 33.08 -36.92
CA SER A 60 16.79 33.11 -37.41
C SER A 60 16.88 33.70 -38.80
N PHE A 61 18.04 34.21 -39.17
CA PHE A 61 18.37 34.65 -40.52
C PHE A 61 19.88 34.68 -40.70
N LEU A 62 20.34 34.81 -41.93
CA LEU A 62 21.72 35.09 -42.26
C LEU A 62 21.90 36.60 -42.41
N GLY A 63 22.63 37.22 -41.48
CA GLY A 63 22.79 38.67 -41.37
C GLY A 63 24.25 39.14 -41.38
N VAL A 64 24.44 40.43 -41.65
CA VAL A 64 25.70 41.18 -41.47
C VAL A 64 25.42 42.61 -41.01
N GLN A 65 26.42 43.33 -40.49
CA GLN A 65 26.38 44.81 -40.39
C GLN A 65 25.15 45.37 -39.66
N SER A 66 24.72 44.80 -38.53
CA SER A 66 23.52 45.27 -37.83
C SER A 66 22.21 45.11 -38.61
N ASP A 67 22.15 44.13 -39.53
CA ASP A 67 20.91 43.67 -40.13
C ASP A 67 19.87 43.33 -39.05
N THR A 68 18.61 43.57 -39.37
CA THR A 68 17.51 43.41 -38.43
C THR A 68 16.38 42.58 -39.01
N MET A 69 15.83 41.73 -38.15
CA MET A 69 14.54 41.10 -38.39
C MET A 69 13.62 41.28 -37.19
N THR A 70 12.33 41.32 -37.48
CA THR A 70 11.29 41.41 -36.47
C THR A 70 10.31 40.25 -36.61
N VAL A 71 9.78 39.81 -35.48
CA VAL A 71 8.61 38.94 -35.42
C VAL A 71 7.50 39.71 -34.71
N THR A 72 6.40 39.93 -35.42
CA THR A 72 5.22 40.61 -34.86
C THR A 72 4.18 39.56 -34.49
N MET A 73 3.79 39.52 -33.21
CA MET A 73 2.67 38.72 -32.72
C MET A 73 1.37 39.50 -32.91
N SER A 74 0.36 38.86 -33.51
CA SER A 74 -1.00 39.37 -33.57
C SER A 74 -2.02 38.30 -33.16
N LEU A 75 -3.09 38.74 -32.50
CA LEU A 75 -4.23 37.90 -32.18
C LEU A 75 -5.16 37.85 -33.39
N VAL A 76 -5.26 36.69 -34.04
CA VAL A 76 -6.05 36.49 -35.27
C VAL A 76 -7.51 36.23 -34.94
N SER A 77 -7.76 35.39 -33.93
CA SER A 77 -9.10 35.10 -33.45
C SER A 77 -9.07 34.83 -31.95
N ALA A 78 -10.13 35.25 -31.27
CA ALA A 78 -10.38 34.96 -29.87
C ALA A 78 -11.90 34.86 -29.63
N PRO A 79 -12.33 34.26 -28.51
CA PRO A 79 -13.73 34.30 -28.08
C PRO A 79 -14.27 35.73 -27.99
N ALA A 80 -15.58 35.89 -28.19
CA ALA A 80 -16.24 37.17 -28.06
C ALA A 80 -15.98 37.78 -26.66
N THR A 81 -15.91 39.11 -26.59
CA THR A 81 -15.63 39.89 -25.37
C THR A 81 -14.25 39.68 -24.72
N ASN A 82 -13.32 38.99 -25.40
CA ASN A 82 -11.95 38.87 -24.92
C ASN A 82 -11.26 40.24 -24.75
N SER A 83 -10.58 40.43 -23.63
CA SER A 83 -9.75 41.62 -23.34
C SER A 83 -8.26 41.29 -23.11
N VAL A 84 -7.89 40.01 -23.16
CA VAL A 84 -6.53 39.53 -22.86
C VAL A 84 -5.76 39.30 -24.16
N VAL A 85 -4.53 39.80 -24.21
CA VAL A 85 -3.57 39.52 -25.28
C VAL A 85 -2.36 38.84 -24.65
N PRO A 86 -1.82 37.76 -25.26
CA PRO A 86 -0.63 37.09 -24.75
C PRO A 86 0.56 38.06 -24.68
N THR A 87 1.49 37.74 -23.78
CA THR A 87 2.74 38.49 -23.63
C THR A 87 3.86 37.83 -24.42
N LEU A 88 4.75 38.64 -24.96
CA LEU A 88 5.99 38.21 -25.58
C LEU A 88 7.14 38.64 -24.67
N THR A 89 8.06 37.73 -24.36
CA THR A 89 9.25 38.03 -23.55
C THR A 89 10.49 37.45 -24.22
N ASN A 90 11.61 38.15 -24.11
CA ASN A 90 12.88 37.64 -24.64
C ASN A 90 13.40 36.49 -23.78
N ILE A 91 13.93 35.44 -24.41
CA ILE A 91 14.64 34.38 -23.70
C ILE A 91 16.12 34.76 -23.66
N ALA A 92 16.63 35.17 -22.50
CA ALA A 92 18.04 35.46 -22.31
C ALA A 92 18.78 34.25 -21.72
N PRO A 93 19.96 33.83 -22.23
CA PRO A 93 20.67 34.28 -23.44
C PRO A 93 20.45 33.29 -24.60
N SER A 94 19.28 33.32 -25.25
CA SER A 94 19.01 32.42 -26.39
C SER A 94 19.51 32.95 -27.73
N SER A 95 20.14 34.13 -27.74
CA SER A 95 20.57 34.77 -28.97
C SER A 95 21.98 34.35 -29.40
N VAL A 96 22.13 33.96 -30.67
CA VAL A 96 23.39 33.58 -31.31
C VAL A 96 23.75 34.66 -32.31
N ASN A 97 24.98 35.20 -32.22
CA ASN A 97 25.50 36.28 -33.08
C ASN A 97 24.59 37.52 -33.17
N GLY A 98 23.69 37.71 -32.21
CA GLY A 98 22.72 38.79 -32.23
C GLY A 98 22.17 39.13 -30.86
N LEU A 99 21.45 40.24 -30.79
CA LEU A 99 20.74 40.72 -29.61
C LEU A 99 19.24 40.66 -29.86
N GLY A 100 18.52 39.88 -29.05
CA GLY A 100 17.06 39.88 -29.02
C GLY A 100 16.52 40.93 -28.04
N VAL A 101 15.53 41.73 -28.45
CA VAL A 101 14.76 42.62 -27.57
C VAL A 101 13.28 42.48 -27.89
N VAL A 102 12.44 42.64 -26.88
CA VAL A 102 10.99 42.71 -27.06
C VAL A 102 10.49 44.11 -26.72
N ASN A 103 9.64 44.66 -27.59
CA ASN A 103 8.88 45.87 -27.35
C ASN A 103 7.39 45.59 -27.61
N GLY A 104 6.63 45.39 -26.55
CA GLY A 104 5.22 44.97 -26.65
C GLY A 104 5.09 43.60 -27.31
N LEU A 105 4.40 43.56 -28.46
CA LEU A 105 4.13 42.33 -29.23
C LEU A 105 5.17 42.08 -30.34
N VAL A 106 6.23 42.88 -30.41
CA VAL A 106 7.26 42.79 -31.44
C VAL A 106 8.57 42.32 -30.80
N GLY A 107 9.05 41.16 -31.24
CA GLY A 107 10.41 40.71 -30.99
C GLY A 107 11.32 41.21 -32.10
N THR A 108 12.43 41.86 -31.76
CA THR A 108 13.44 42.35 -32.71
C THR A 108 14.76 41.68 -32.43
N ILE A 109 15.41 41.22 -33.49
CA ILE A 109 16.77 40.71 -33.44
C ILE A 109 17.69 41.62 -34.27
N TRP A 110 18.78 42.07 -33.66
CA TRP A 110 19.89 42.72 -34.36
C TRP A 110 21.05 41.76 -34.50
N ASP A 111 21.59 41.65 -35.71
CA ASP A 111 22.89 41.02 -35.91
C ASP A 111 23.99 41.85 -35.24
N THR A 112 24.87 41.19 -34.49
CA THR A 112 26.05 41.82 -33.86
C THR A 112 27.36 41.41 -34.55
N GLY A 113 27.24 40.78 -35.73
CA GLY A 113 28.33 40.28 -36.55
C GLY A 113 29.15 41.38 -37.23
N SER A 114 30.32 40.99 -37.74
CA SER A 114 31.28 41.90 -38.39
C SER A 114 30.88 42.29 -39.82
N ALA A 115 31.44 43.40 -40.31
CA ALA A 115 31.01 44.12 -41.49
C ALA A 115 31.03 43.38 -42.85
N SER A 116 31.50 42.13 -42.92
CA SER A 116 31.86 41.48 -44.19
C SER A 116 31.62 39.97 -44.26
N VAL A 117 31.08 39.33 -43.21
CA VAL A 117 30.83 37.88 -43.21
C VAL A 117 29.43 37.60 -42.68
N TYR A 118 28.60 37.02 -43.53
CA TYR A 118 27.27 36.54 -43.17
C TYR A 118 27.34 35.46 -42.11
N THR A 119 26.65 35.68 -40.99
CA THR A 119 26.53 34.71 -39.91
C THR A 119 25.06 34.41 -39.62
N THR A 120 24.79 33.19 -39.13
CA THR A 120 23.45 32.86 -38.65
C THR A 120 23.21 33.61 -37.35
N THR A 121 22.21 34.48 -37.38
CA THR A 121 21.73 35.29 -36.27
C THR A 121 20.42 34.70 -35.80
N THR A 122 20.30 34.32 -34.53
CA THR A 122 19.11 33.65 -33.96
C THR A 122 18.69 34.31 -32.66
N ALA A 123 17.38 34.39 -32.39
CA ALA A 123 16.82 34.77 -31.09
C ALA A 123 15.50 34.02 -30.84
N SER A 124 15.28 33.61 -29.58
CA SER A 124 14.06 32.96 -29.15
C SER A 124 13.27 33.82 -28.18
N TYR A 125 11.94 33.78 -28.31
CA TYR A 125 10.99 34.53 -27.50
C TYR A 125 9.99 33.57 -26.86
N THR A 126 9.74 33.72 -25.57
CA THR A 126 8.66 33.02 -24.89
C THR A 126 7.37 33.79 -25.13
N VAL A 127 6.36 33.08 -25.59
CA VAL A 127 5.00 33.57 -25.65
C VAL A 127 4.24 32.94 -24.49
N THR A 128 3.61 33.78 -23.67
CA THR A 128 2.82 33.34 -22.53
C THR A 128 1.40 33.85 -22.65
N MET A 129 0.44 32.91 -22.72
CA MET A 129 -0.97 33.21 -22.53
C MET A 129 -1.32 32.96 -21.06
N ASP A 130 -1.39 34.04 -20.29
CA ASP A 130 -1.78 34.02 -18.89
C ASP A 130 -3.16 34.69 -18.71
N ALA A 131 -3.89 34.29 -17.68
CA ALA A 131 -5.15 34.91 -17.26
C ALA A 131 -6.27 34.97 -18.33
N ALA A 132 -6.34 34.00 -19.26
CA ALA A 132 -7.49 33.88 -20.15
C ALA A 132 -8.78 33.67 -19.33
N SER A 133 -9.67 34.66 -19.35
CA SER A 133 -10.90 34.67 -18.55
C SER A 133 -12.11 34.07 -19.27
N ILE A 134 -11.99 33.84 -20.58
CA ILE A 134 -13.07 33.35 -21.44
C ILE A 134 -12.64 32.03 -22.09
N ALA A 135 -13.51 31.03 -22.02
CA ALA A 135 -13.30 29.76 -22.68
C ALA A 135 -13.42 29.89 -24.21
N GLY A 136 -12.59 29.13 -24.92
CA GLY A 136 -12.64 29.01 -26.37
C GLY A 136 -11.25 28.96 -27.00
N THR A 137 -11.20 29.14 -28.31
CA THR A 137 -9.96 28.99 -29.08
C THR A 137 -9.35 30.35 -29.39
N TYR A 138 -8.08 30.51 -29.02
CA TYR A 138 -7.25 31.68 -29.29
C TYR A 138 -6.23 31.31 -30.35
N VAL A 139 -6.19 32.06 -31.44
CA VAL A 139 -5.22 31.85 -32.52
C VAL A 139 -4.32 33.07 -32.62
N MET A 140 -3.04 32.87 -32.38
CA MET A 140 -2.00 33.89 -32.54
C MET A 140 -1.21 33.61 -33.82
N LYS A 141 -0.85 34.67 -34.52
CA LYS A 141 0.01 34.61 -35.70
C LYS A 141 1.28 35.41 -35.46
N PHE A 142 2.41 34.78 -35.76
CA PHE A 142 3.73 35.38 -35.70
C PHE A 142 4.16 35.63 -37.13
N THR A 143 4.26 36.91 -37.50
CA THR A 143 4.63 37.31 -38.86
C THR A 143 6.06 37.85 -38.84
N PRO A 144 6.99 37.23 -39.58
CA PRO A 144 8.34 37.75 -39.71
C PRO A 144 8.33 38.95 -40.68
N ALA A 145 9.18 39.93 -40.40
CA ALA A 145 9.39 41.08 -41.28
C ALA A 145 10.85 41.52 -41.25
N ASN A 146 11.36 41.90 -42.41
CA ASN A 146 12.62 42.62 -42.57
C ASN A 146 12.33 44.13 -42.50
N SER A 147 13.25 44.92 -41.95
CA SER A 147 13.11 46.37 -41.77
C SER A 147 13.17 47.19 -43.08
N THR A 148 13.33 46.55 -44.24
CA THR A 148 13.39 47.17 -45.58
C THR A 148 12.18 46.83 -46.46
N THR A 149 12.17 47.33 -47.71
CA THR A 149 11.15 47.03 -48.74
C THR A 149 11.20 45.59 -49.28
N VAL A 150 12.09 44.74 -48.75
CA VAL A 150 12.18 43.31 -49.11
C VAL A 150 11.31 42.51 -48.14
N ALA A 151 10.40 41.70 -48.67
CA ALA A 151 9.55 40.84 -47.85
C ALA A 151 10.38 39.71 -47.20
N ALA A 152 10.05 39.34 -45.96
CA ALA A 152 10.59 38.15 -45.31
C ALA A 152 10.21 36.88 -46.12
N VAL A 153 11.12 35.90 -46.21
CA VAL A 153 10.88 34.64 -46.94
C VAL A 153 10.25 33.59 -46.02
N ALA A 154 10.52 33.64 -44.71
CA ALA A 154 9.93 32.73 -43.74
C ALA A 154 8.41 32.91 -43.70
N PRO A 155 7.62 31.82 -43.76
CA PRO A 155 6.19 31.90 -43.60
C PRO A 155 5.83 32.30 -42.16
N ALA A 156 4.69 32.98 -42.00
CA ALA A 156 4.12 33.21 -40.68
C ALA A 156 3.73 31.87 -40.03
N VAL A 157 4.02 31.73 -38.73
CA VAL A 157 3.60 30.56 -37.94
C VAL A 157 2.44 30.93 -37.02
N THR A 158 1.62 29.94 -36.67
CA THR A 158 0.47 30.14 -35.78
C THR A 158 0.60 29.31 -34.52
N TRP A 159 0.14 29.87 -33.41
CA TRP A 159 -0.07 29.14 -32.16
C TRP A 159 -1.55 29.16 -31.81
N THR A 160 -2.12 27.98 -31.57
CA THR A 160 -3.52 27.83 -31.19
C THR A 160 -3.60 27.39 -29.73
N VAL A 161 -4.22 28.19 -28.88
CA VAL A 161 -4.49 27.85 -27.49
C VAL A 161 -5.97 27.55 -27.31
N VAL A 162 -6.28 26.34 -26.86
CA VAL A 162 -7.64 25.96 -26.47
C VAL A 162 -7.80 26.19 -24.97
N VAL A 163 -8.64 27.16 -24.61
CA VAL A 163 -9.00 27.48 -23.24
C VAL A 163 -10.31 26.77 -22.91
N SER A 164 -10.27 25.76 -22.04
CA SER A 164 -11.49 25.14 -21.52
C SER A 164 -12.16 26.04 -20.47
N ALA A 165 -13.48 25.91 -20.32
CA ALA A 165 -14.22 26.61 -19.28
C ALA A 165 -13.71 26.22 -17.89
N ALA A 166 -13.81 27.17 -16.94
CA ALA A 166 -13.49 26.91 -15.55
C ALA A 166 -14.34 25.72 -15.06
N ASN A 167 -13.70 24.78 -14.36
CA ASN A 167 -14.45 23.72 -13.70
C ASN A 167 -15.26 24.36 -12.57
N THR A 168 -16.59 24.24 -12.61
CA THR A 168 -17.49 24.71 -11.55
C THR A 168 -18.13 23.56 -10.79
N ALA A 169 -17.91 22.32 -11.26
CA ALA A 169 -18.40 21.13 -10.58
C ALA A 169 -17.46 20.78 -9.42
N VAL A 170 -18.05 20.49 -8.27
CA VAL A 170 -17.36 19.89 -7.12
C VAL A 170 -16.94 18.47 -7.50
N THR A 171 -15.74 18.07 -7.08
CA THR A 171 -15.21 16.72 -7.29
C THR A 171 -15.01 16.04 -5.94
N ALA A 172 -15.19 14.71 -5.88
CA ALA A 172 -14.93 13.96 -4.66
C ALA A 172 -13.44 13.97 -4.28
N ALA A 173 -12.55 13.83 -5.27
CA ALA A 173 -11.11 13.72 -5.06
C ALA A 173 -10.45 14.97 -4.44
N ASP A 174 -11.01 16.15 -4.72
CA ASP A 174 -10.47 17.42 -4.22
C ASP A 174 -11.20 17.89 -2.95
N SER A 175 -12.35 17.28 -2.63
CA SER A 175 -13.16 17.63 -1.46
C SER A 175 -12.73 16.86 -0.22
N THR A 176 -12.98 17.44 0.96
CA THR A 176 -12.78 16.75 2.24
C THR A 176 -14.08 16.69 3.04
N SER A 177 -14.22 15.64 3.83
CA SER A 177 -15.22 15.49 4.87
C SER A 177 -14.47 14.94 6.07
N TRP A 178 -14.72 15.50 7.26
CA TRP A 178 -14.20 14.96 8.51
C TRP A 178 -15.30 14.84 9.53
N ILE A 179 -15.30 13.79 10.33
CA ILE A 179 -16.26 13.56 11.43
C ILE A 179 -15.60 13.51 12.81
N ASN A 180 -16.26 14.10 13.82
CA ASN A 180 -15.87 13.99 15.23
C ASN A 180 -17.09 13.86 16.14
N ALA A 181 -16.88 13.32 17.34
CA ALA A 181 -17.93 13.13 18.33
C ALA A 181 -18.35 14.47 18.95
N GLY A 182 -19.64 14.62 19.24
CA GLY A 182 -20.14 15.80 19.93
C GLY A 182 -20.01 17.08 19.09
N VAL A 183 -19.52 18.15 19.72
CA VAL A 183 -19.55 19.53 19.21
C VAL A 183 -18.23 20.07 18.68
N ALA A 184 -17.15 19.29 18.78
CA ALA A 184 -15.85 19.73 18.31
C ALA A 184 -15.85 19.82 16.77
N VAL A 185 -15.18 20.84 16.23
CA VAL A 185 -14.97 20.94 14.77
C VAL A 185 -13.95 19.88 14.37
N PRO A 186 -14.31 18.94 13.47
CA PRO A 186 -13.42 17.86 13.09
C PRO A 186 -12.27 18.38 12.21
N THR A 187 -11.09 17.81 12.40
CA THR A 187 -9.89 18.05 11.56
C THR A 187 -9.31 16.77 10.96
N VAL A 188 -9.85 15.62 11.41
CA VAL A 188 -9.58 14.26 10.97
C VAL A 188 -10.80 13.40 11.36
N ASP A 189 -10.97 12.24 10.72
CA ASP A 189 -12.02 11.29 11.07
C ASP A 189 -11.76 10.58 12.39
N VAL A 190 -12.84 10.44 13.17
CA VAL A 190 -12.87 9.67 14.41
C VAL A 190 -14.01 8.66 14.30
N ALA A 191 -13.76 7.42 14.78
CA ALA A 191 -14.83 6.44 14.91
C ALA A 191 -15.85 6.90 15.94
N ILE A 192 -17.13 7.02 15.55
CA ILE A 192 -18.18 7.54 16.43
C ILE A 192 -19.03 6.40 16.98
N SER A 193 -19.08 6.32 18.32
CA SER A 193 -20.04 5.52 19.06
C SER A 193 -20.80 6.40 20.04
N ALA A 194 -22.13 6.46 19.91
CA ALA A 194 -22.99 7.39 20.64
C ALA A 194 -24.22 6.69 21.24
N PRO A 195 -24.78 7.20 22.36
CA PRO A 195 -25.99 6.63 22.94
C PRO A 195 -27.17 6.73 21.98
N LYS A 196 -27.95 5.66 21.86
CA LYS A 196 -29.20 5.68 21.08
C LYS A 196 -30.30 6.56 21.65
N ALA A 197 -30.17 7.03 22.90
CA ALA A 197 -31.24 7.73 23.60
C ALA A 197 -31.68 8.96 22.79
N ALA A 198 -32.96 9.03 22.44
CA ALA A 198 -33.49 10.13 21.64
C ALA A 198 -33.24 11.47 22.35
N VAL A 199 -32.70 12.43 21.62
CA VAL A 199 -32.47 13.79 22.12
C VAL A 199 -33.31 14.78 21.33
N VAL A 200 -33.69 15.88 21.98
CA VAL A 200 -34.16 17.06 21.24
C VAL A 200 -32.92 17.74 20.64
N PRO A 201 -32.82 17.89 19.31
CA PRO A 201 -31.65 18.47 18.67
C PRO A 201 -31.33 19.88 19.18
N SER A 202 -30.07 20.11 19.53
CA SER A 202 -29.52 21.42 19.90
C SER A 202 -28.07 21.54 19.44
N ALA A 203 -27.51 22.75 19.45
CA ALA A 203 -26.11 22.97 19.08
C ALA A 203 -25.11 22.33 20.06
N SER A 204 -25.57 21.90 21.25
CA SER A 204 -24.71 21.41 22.34
C SER A 204 -24.74 19.90 22.53
N ASN A 205 -25.62 19.17 21.84
CA ASN A 205 -25.84 17.73 22.04
C ASN A 205 -25.91 16.85 20.77
N PRO A 206 -25.26 17.18 19.64
CA PRO A 206 -25.15 16.22 18.55
C PRO A 206 -24.34 15.00 18.99
N ALA A 207 -24.69 13.84 18.44
CA ALA A 207 -23.88 12.62 18.55
C ALA A 207 -22.57 12.78 17.75
N ALA A 208 -22.66 13.40 16.58
CA ALA A 208 -21.50 13.70 15.74
C ALA A 208 -21.64 15.06 15.04
N ASN A 209 -20.50 15.67 14.75
CA ASN A 209 -20.35 16.84 13.91
C ASN A 209 -19.45 16.49 12.72
N ILE A 210 -19.93 16.76 11.52
CA ILE A 210 -19.20 16.54 10.27
C ILE A 210 -18.95 17.90 9.62
N PHE A 211 -17.72 18.15 9.21
CA PHE A 211 -17.33 19.36 8.48
C PHE A 211 -16.86 19.00 7.07
N VAL A 212 -17.52 19.59 6.07
CA VAL A 212 -17.27 19.29 4.66
C VAL A 212 -16.62 20.50 3.99
N THR A 213 -15.58 20.26 3.19
CA THR A 213 -14.97 21.25 2.30
C THR A 213 -15.17 20.82 0.85
N PRO A 214 -16.25 21.27 0.19
CA PRO A 214 -16.43 21.02 -1.23
C PRO A 214 -15.41 21.81 -2.04
N ASN A 215 -14.70 21.12 -2.93
CA ASN A 215 -13.63 21.65 -3.76
C ASN A 215 -13.66 21.03 -5.15
N ASN A 216 -12.84 21.62 -6.03
CA ASN A 216 -12.44 20.99 -7.27
C ASN A 216 -10.97 21.32 -7.54
N SER A 217 -10.49 20.99 -8.74
CA SER A 217 -9.08 21.15 -9.14
C SER A 217 -8.62 22.61 -9.24
N VAL A 218 -9.51 23.58 -8.95
CA VAL A 218 -9.21 24.99 -8.67
C VAL A 218 -9.75 25.29 -7.25
N PRO A 219 -8.90 25.38 -6.22
CA PRO A 219 -9.38 25.31 -4.83
C PRO A 219 -10.38 26.42 -4.43
N ALA A 220 -11.27 26.03 -3.50
CA ALA A 220 -12.31 26.78 -2.79
C ALA A 220 -13.64 27.08 -3.53
N LEU A 221 -14.40 26.03 -3.86
CA LEU A 221 -15.85 26.13 -4.11
C LEU A 221 -16.62 26.04 -2.79
N GLN A 222 -16.36 26.97 -1.86
CA GLN A 222 -16.93 26.94 -0.51
C GLN A 222 -18.45 27.20 -0.48
N ASN A 223 -19.04 27.61 -1.61
CA ASN A 223 -20.46 27.97 -1.75
C ASN A 223 -21.28 26.91 -2.51
N ALA A 224 -20.85 25.64 -2.47
CA ALA A 224 -21.64 24.54 -3.04
C ALA A 224 -22.89 24.25 -2.19
N THR A 225 -23.93 23.73 -2.82
CA THR A 225 -25.11 23.17 -2.15
C THR A 225 -24.87 21.69 -1.88
N LEU A 226 -24.96 21.29 -0.61
CA LEU A 226 -24.79 19.91 -0.19
C LEU A 226 -26.15 19.22 0.05
N SER A 227 -26.25 17.97 -0.39
CA SER A 227 -27.34 17.05 -0.07
C SER A 227 -26.80 15.94 0.82
N VAL A 228 -27.50 15.65 1.91
CA VAL A 228 -27.06 14.70 2.92
C VAL A 228 -28.21 13.77 3.29
N SER A 229 -27.93 12.47 3.29
CA SER A 229 -28.90 11.44 3.66
C SER A 229 -28.32 10.49 4.70
N ILE A 230 -29.16 10.01 5.61
CA ILE A 230 -28.80 8.99 6.61
C ILE A 230 -29.59 7.71 6.35
N SER A 231 -28.88 6.60 6.22
CA SER A 231 -29.43 5.24 6.20
C SER A 231 -29.09 4.56 7.52
N GLY A 232 -30.09 4.06 8.25
CA GLY A 232 -29.95 3.63 9.64
C GLY A 232 -30.51 4.64 10.65
N PRO A 233 -30.27 4.46 11.95
CA PRO A 233 -30.79 5.33 13.01
C PRO A 233 -30.34 6.80 12.90
N GLY A 234 -31.05 7.69 13.57
CA GLY A 234 -30.68 9.08 13.76
C GLY A 234 -31.31 10.07 12.78
N THR A 235 -31.14 11.35 13.10
CA THR A 235 -31.56 12.50 12.30
C THR A 235 -30.36 13.41 12.01
N LEU A 236 -30.46 14.16 10.92
CA LEU A 236 -29.43 15.08 10.45
C LEU A 236 -29.89 16.53 10.63
N GLY A 237 -28.92 17.43 10.78
CA GLY A 237 -29.05 18.87 10.58
C GLY A 237 -27.97 19.35 9.61
N ILE A 238 -28.21 20.44 8.86
CA ILE A 238 -27.20 21.04 7.97
C ILE A 238 -27.26 22.57 7.99
N GLY A 239 -26.10 23.23 8.07
CA GLY A 239 -26.01 24.70 8.12
C GLY A 239 -24.60 25.27 7.95
N THR A 240 -24.49 26.60 7.95
CA THR A 240 -23.20 27.33 7.96
C THR A 240 -22.44 27.25 9.28
N SER A 241 -23.14 26.84 10.34
CA SER A 241 -22.60 26.52 11.65
C SER A 241 -23.44 25.40 12.27
N MET A 242 -22.95 24.82 13.36
CA MET A 242 -23.73 23.84 14.13
C MET A 242 -25.04 24.42 14.70
N ALA A 243 -25.06 25.71 15.04
CA ALA A 243 -26.29 26.37 15.49
C ALA A 243 -27.28 26.53 14.35
N ASP A 244 -26.79 26.87 13.15
CA ASP A 244 -27.63 27.02 11.96
C ASP A 244 -28.14 25.68 11.44
N ALA A 245 -27.42 24.58 11.72
CA ALA A 245 -27.81 23.23 11.34
C ALA A 245 -29.17 22.79 11.92
N LEU A 246 -29.64 23.46 12.97
CA LEU A 246 -30.97 23.25 13.55
C LEU A 246 -32.11 23.77 12.67
N ASN A 247 -31.84 24.68 11.73
CA ASN A 247 -32.87 25.27 10.87
C ASN A 247 -33.33 24.29 9.78
N THR A 248 -32.45 23.38 9.34
CA THR A 248 -32.72 22.39 8.30
C THR A 248 -32.42 20.99 8.83
N GLN A 249 -33.45 20.27 9.24
CA GLN A 249 -33.33 18.95 9.85
C GLN A 249 -34.15 17.89 9.11
N GLY A 250 -33.70 16.64 9.16
CA GLY A 250 -34.39 15.51 8.55
C GLY A 250 -33.48 14.31 8.34
N ARG A 251 -33.93 13.34 7.55
CA ARG A 251 -33.14 12.15 7.20
C ARG A 251 -32.60 12.15 5.78
N ASN A 252 -33.12 13.05 4.95
CA ASN A 252 -32.62 13.36 3.62
C ASN A 252 -32.86 14.85 3.38
N ILE A 253 -31.80 15.65 3.46
CA ILE A 253 -31.87 17.11 3.49
C ILE A 253 -30.93 17.69 2.44
N THR A 254 -31.27 18.87 1.96
CA THR A 254 -30.39 19.68 1.11
C THR A 254 -30.27 21.04 1.75
N GLY A 255 -29.03 21.45 2.02
CA GLY A 255 -28.72 22.73 2.63
C GLY A 255 -28.83 23.89 1.65
N ALA A 256 -28.61 25.10 2.15
CA ALA A 256 -28.31 26.26 1.32
C ALA A 256 -26.88 26.19 0.78
N ALA A 257 -26.59 27.03 -0.23
CA ALA A 257 -25.23 27.22 -0.71
C ALA A 257 -24.34 27.74 0.43
N GLY A 258 -23.20 27.06 0.66
CA GLY A 258 -22.27 27.42 1.74
C GLY A 258 -22.51 26.72 3.07
N ASP A 259 -23.57 25.91 3.20
CA ASP A 259 -23.75 25.04 4.35
C ASP A 259 -22.73 23.90 4.36
N ARG A 260 -22.08 23.69 5.50
CA ARG A 260 -20.88 22.83 5.61
C ARG A 260 -20.77 22.04 6.90
N TYR A 261 -21.54 22.42 7.91
CA TYR A 261 -21.66 21.69 9.15
C TYR A 261 -22.86 20.78 9.05
N ILE A 262 -22.62 19.48 9.23
CA ILE A 262 -23.66 18.47 9.27
C ILE A 262 -23.63 17.87 10.67
N THR A 263 -24.74 17.98 11.38
CA THR A 263 -24.88 17.45 12.74
C THR A 263 -25.73 16.18 12.72
N VAL A 264 -25.32 15.15 13.47
CA VAL A 264 -26.06 13.90 13.59
C VAL A 264 -26.62 13.79 15.02
N TYR A 265 -27.90 13.45 15.16
CA TYR A 265 -28.58 13.30 16.45
C TYR A 265 -29.19 11.90 16.60
N ALA A 266 -29.20 11.40 17.84
CA ALA A 266 -29.85 10.13 18.17
C ALA A 266 -31.38 10.25 18.14
N ASP A 267 -32.06 9.25 17.57
CA ASP A 267 -33.51 9.22 17.40
C ASP A 267 -34.24 8.19 18.29
N GLY A 268 -33.52 7.46 19.15
CA GLY A 268 -34.07 6.40 20.00
C GLY A 268 -33.70 4.99 19.54
N ASN A 269 -33.21 4.84 18.30
CA ASN A 269 -32.91 3.54 17.69
C ASN A 269 -31.41 3.22 17.75
N ALA A 270 -31.10 1.94 17.98
CA ALA A 270 -29.73 1.43 17.94
C ALA A 270 -29.38 0.94 16.54
N GLY A 271 -28.09 0.97 16.21
CA GLY A 271 -27.56 0.42 14.97
C GLY A 271 -26.56 1.34 14.28
N GLU A 272 -26.04 0.84 13.17
CA GLU A 272 -25.15 1.56 12.28
C GLU A 272 -25.90 2.57 11.42
N SER A 273 -25.38 3.79 11.38
CA SER A 273 -25.87 4.86 10.53
C SER A 273 -24.82 5.23 9.51
N VAL A 274 -25.19 5.18 8.23
CA VAL A 274 -24.35 5.62 7.12
C VAL A 274 -24.89 6.95 6.60
N ILE A 275 -24.06 7.99 6.72
CA ILE A 275 -24.33 9.35 6.27
C ILE A 275 -23.67 9.53 4.91
N THR A 276 -24.47 9.71 3.86
CA THR A 276 -23.96 9.99 2.51
C THR A 276 -24.04 11.47 2.22
N ILE A 277 -22.93 12.07 1.82
CA ILE A 277 -22.79 13.51 1.55
C ILE A 277 -22.52 13.69 0.07
N SER A 278 -23.31 14.50 -0.61
CA SER A 278 -23.22 14.73 -2.04
C SER A 278 -23.30 16.21 -2.40
N ALA A 279 -22.68 16.60 -3.51
CA ALA A 279 -22.93 17.87 -4.19
C ALA A 279 -23.51 17.56 -5.57
N GLY A 280 -24.79 17.92 -5.78
CA GLY A 280 -25.53 17.47 -6.96
C GLY A 280 -25.63 15.94 -7.00
N THR A 281 -25.16 15.32 -8.07
CA THR A 281 -25.14 13.86 -8.25
C THR A 281 -23.83 13.20 -7.80
N THR A 282 -22.85 13.99 -7.36
CA THR A 282 -21.53 13.49 -6.99
C THR A 282 -21.48 13.24 -5.49
N VAL A 283 -21.27 11.99 -5.08
CA VAL A 283 -20.99 11.64 -3.68
C VAL A 283 -19.58 12.13 -3.34
N LEU A 284 -19.48 12.97 -2.30
CA LEU A 284 -18.21 13.52 -1.83
C LEU A 284 -17.58 12.63 -0.76
N ALA A 285 -18.41 12.13 0.17
CA ALA A 285 -17.97 11.30 1.28
C ALA A 285 -19.13 10.47 1.85
N THR A 286 -18.76 9.43 2.58
CA THR A 286 -19.67 8.63 3.40
C THR A 286 -19.09 8.53 4.80
N GLU A 287 -19.83 8.99 5.80
CA GLU A 287 -19.44 8.91 7.21
C GLU A 287 -20.30 7.89 7.93
N THR A 288 -19.81 7.38 9.07
CA THR A 288 -20.53 6.39 9.88
C THR A 288 -20.66 6.82 11.34
N VAL A 289 -21.83 6.59 11.91
CA VAL A 289 -22.09 6.75 13.35
C VAL A 289 -22.75 5.50 13.86
N HIS A 290 -22.18 4.89 14.90
CA HIS A 290 -22.82 3.77 15.59
C HIS A 290 -23.63 4.27 16.79
N PHE A 291 -24.94 4.01 16.79
CA PHE A 291 -25.79 4.25 17.94
C PHE A 291 -25.89 2.97 18.77
N TYR A 292 -25.15 2.91 19.88
CA TYR A 292 -25.03 1.66 20.64
C TYR A 292 -26.34 1.25 21.31
N GLY A 293 -26.60 -0.06 21.23
CA GLY A 293 -27.74 -0.72 21.82
C GLY A 293 -27.58 -0.97 23.32
N ALA A 294 -28.53 -1.71 23.88
CA ALA A 294 -28.25 -2.39 25.14
C ALA A 294 -27.11 -3.38 24.89
N ALA A 295 -26.24 -3.56 25.88
CA ALA A 295 -25.24 -4.60 25.78
C ALA A 295 -25.94 -5.97 25.66
N THR A 296 -25.25 -6.96 25.11
CA THR A 296 -25.74 -8.34 24.90
C THR A 296 -24.71 -9.37 25.36
N THR A 297 -23.42 -9.03 25.26
CA THR A 297 -22.32 -9.89 25.67
C THR A 297 -21.44 -9.17 26.69
N LEU A 298 -20.89 -9.95 27.62
CA LEU A 298 -19.89 -9.52 28.59
C LEU A 298 -18.64 -10.38 28.42
N THR A 299 -17.48 -9.73 28.47
CA THR A 299 -16.19 -10.43 28.53
C THR A 299 -15.42 -9.94 29.74
N ALA A 300 -14.96 -10.86 30.58
CA ALA A 300 -14.12 -10.57 31.72
C ALA A 300 -12.72 -11.12 31.47
N THR A 301 -11.70 -10.27 31.64
CA THR A 301 -10.28 -10.64 31.50
C THR A 301 -9.58 -10.41 32.82
N VAL A 302 -8.98 -11.45 33.40
CA VAL A 302 -8.16 -11.33 34.61
C VAL A 302 -6.83 -10.68 34.23
N ILE A 303 -6.48 -9.59 34.91
CA ILE A 303 -5.17 -8.93 34.77
C ILE A 303 -4.27 -9.16 35.99
N ASP A 304 -4.87 -9.52 37.14
CA ASP A 304 -4.15 -9.91 38.34
C ASP A 304 -4.91 -11.04 39.05
N SER A 305 -4.46 -12.27 38.82
CA SER A 305 -5.11 -13.52 39.25
C SER A 305 -4.94 -13.83 40.73
N VAL A 306 -3.86 -13.34 41.36
CA VAL A 306 -3.52 -13.65 42.75
C VAL A 306 -3.12 -12.38 43.49
N ILE A 307 -3.96 -11.97 44.44
CA ILE A 307 -3.84 -10.69 45.14
C ILE A 307 -3.74 -10.86 46.66
N ALA A 308 -3.17 -9.86 47.34
CA ALA A 308 -3.08 -9.83 48.80
C ALA A 308 -4.38 -9.35 49.45
N PRO A 309 -4.69 -9.77 50.70
CA PRO A 309 -5.84 -9.26 51.44
C PRO A 309 -5.72 -7.77 51.78
N SER A 310 -6.84 -7.14 52.11
CA SER A 310 -6.94 -5.75 52.63
C SER A 310 -6.53 -4.62 51.66
N VAL A 311 -6.11 -4.91 50.44
CA VAL A 311 -5.68 -3.90 49.45
C VAL A 311 -6.63 -3.92 48.26
N ALA A 312 -7.26 -2.79 47.97
CA ALA A 312 -8.04 -2.63 46.76
C ALA A 312 -7.11 -2.75 45.53
N LYS A 313 -7.48 -3.61 44.58
CA LYS A 313 -6.64 -3.92 43.42
C LYS A 313 -7.50 -4.04 42.18
N THR A 314 -7.06 -3.43 41.09
CA THR A 314 -7.63 -3.70 39.77
C THR A 314 -7.17 -5.08 39.33
N ALA A 315 -8.12 -6.02 39.26
CA ALA A 315 -7.83 -7.43 39.04
C ALA A 315 -8.50 -7.98 37.78
N VAL A 316 -9.58 -7.34 37.32
CA VAL A 316 -10.37 -7.78 36.18
C VAL A 316 -10.69 -6.59 35.29
N LEU A 317 -10.63 -6.78 33.98
CA LEU A 317 -11.19 -5.86 32.98
C LEU A 317 -12.51 -6.45 32.48
N VAL A 318 -13.55 -5.62 32.33
CA VAL A 318 -14.84 -6.06 31.81
C VAL A 318 -15.31 -5.18 30.66
N VAL A 319 -15.58 -5.83 29.52
CA VAL A 319 -16.17 -5.19 28.33
C VAL A 319 -17.60 -5.67 28.17
N ALA A 320 -18.52 -4.73 28.03
CA ALA A 320 -19.88 -4.97 27.58
C ALA A 320 -19.98 -4.60 26.10
N LYS A 321 -20.53 -5.49 25.27
CA LYS A 321 -20.76 -5.23 23.85
C LYS A 321 -22.21 -5.41 23.47
N ASP A 322 -22.73 -4.57 22.58
CA ASP A 322 -24.07 -4.71 22.03
C ASP A 322 -24.16 -5.83 20.99
N ALA A 323 -25.35 -6.02 20.40
CA ALA A 323 -25.62 -7.10 19.44
C ALA A 323 -24.77 -7.00 18.16
N LEU A 324 -24.20 -5.83 17.87
CA LEU A 324 -23.37 -5.58 16.70
C LEU A 324 -21.87 -5.66 17.03
N GLY A 325 -21.52 -5.90 18.31
CA GLY A 325 -20.14 -6.12 18.75
C GLY A 325 -19.41 -4.86 19.20
N TYR A 326 -20.09 -3.71 19.28
CA TYR A 326 -19.50 -2.46 19.75
C TYR A 326 -19.54 -2.33 21.26
N VAL A 327 -18.53 -1.69 21.82
CA VAL A 327 -18.42 -1.46 23.26
C VAL A 327 -19.53 -0.52 23.72
N VAL A 328 -20.27 -0.91 24.75
CA VAL A 328 -21.31 -0.09 25.37
C VAL A 328 -20.70 0.62 26.58
N PRO A 329 -20.46 1.94 26.50
CA PRO A 329 -19.82 2.66 27.58
C PRO A 329 -20.74 2.77 28.80
N GLN A 330 -20.14 2.71 29.98
CA GLN A 330 -20.80 2.81 31.29
C GLN A 330 -21.97 1.85 31.49
N ALA A 331 -21.97 0.70 30.81
CA ALA A 331 -22.92 -0.37 31.10
C ALA A 331 -22.77 -0.79 32.58
N ALA A 332 -23.89 -0.84 33.30
CA ALA A 332 -23.91 -1.21 34.71
C ALA A 332 -23.71 -2.72 34.87
N ILE A 333 -22.74 -3.11 35.69
CA ILE A 333 -22.37 -4.50 35.91
C ILE A 333 -22.53 -4.83 37.40
N THR A 334 -23.35 -5.83 37.70
CA THR A 334 -23.39 -6.49 39.00
C THR A 334 -22.24 -7.51 39.08
N VAL A 335 -21.46 -7.43 40.14
CA VAL A 335 -20.37 -8.37 40.45
C VAL A 335 -20.79 -9.24 41.62
N THR A 336 -21.08 -10.51 41.37
CA THR A 336 -21.46 -11.47 42.41
C THR A 336 -20.28 -12.33 42.77
N SER A 337 -19.90 -12.33 44.06
CA SER A 337 -18.83 -13.19 44.57
C SER A 337 -19.36 -14.56 44.98
N SER A 338 -18.66 -15.63 44.59
CA SER A 338 -18.94 -16.99 45.07
C SER A 338 -18.63 -17.17 46.56
N ASN A 339 -17.83 -16.28 47.15
CA ASN A 339 -17.50 -16.29 48.57
C ASN A 339 -17.34 -14.86 49.09
N THR A 340 -18.45 -14.32 49.60
CA THR A 340 -18.55 -12.95 50.13
C THR A 340 -17.73 -12.71 51.39
N ALA A 341 -17.25 -13.76 52.06
CA ALA A 341 -16.33 -13.65 53.19
C ALA A 341 -14.88 -13.34 52.75
N VAL A 342 -14.54 -13.56 51.47
CA VAL A 342 -13.20 -13.30 50.93
C VAL A 342 -13.18 -12.03 50.08
N ILE A 343 -14.09 -11.92 49.11
CA ILE A 343 -14.30 -10.70 48.31
C ILE A 343 -15.80 -10.39 48.34
N ALA A 344 -16.19 -9.18 48.75
CA ALA A 344 -17.59 -8.79 48.76
C ALA A 344 -18.16 -8.68 47.32
N SER A 345 -19.45 -8.96 47.17
CA SER A 345 -20.19 -8.59 45.96
C SER A 345 -20.29 -7.07 45.84
N GLY A 346 -20.47 -6.56 44.63
CA GLY A 346 -20.55 -5.12 44.38
C GLY A 346 -21.12 -4.80 43.02
N THR A 347 -20.89 -3.57 42.58
CA THR A 347 -21.21 -3.10 41.24
C THR A 347 -19.96 -2.50 40.60
N SER A 348 -19.92 -2.53 39.27
CA SER A 348 -18.90 -1.91 38.45
C SER A 348 -19.56 -1.28 37.23
N LEU A 349 -18.79 -0.50 36.50
CA LEU A 349 -19.13 -0.07 35.15
C LEU A 349 -18.22 -0.80 34.16
N SER A 350 -18.67 -0.91 32.91
CA SER A 350 -17.79 -1.27 31.79
C SER A 350 -16.91 -0.06 31.39
N ALA A 351 -16.45 -0.03 30.13
CA ALA A 351 -15.59 1.01 29.58
C ALA A 351 -16.19 2.41 29.75
N THR A 352 -15.34 3.41 29.98
CA THR A 352 -15.67 4.83 29.81
C THR A 352 -15.98 5.15 28.35
N ALA A 353 -16.52 6.34 28.08
CA ALA A 353 -16.80 6.76 26.69
C ALA A 353 -15.54 6.84 25.82
N ALA A 354 -14.41 7.28 26.39
CA ALA A 354 -13.12 7.32 25.69
C ALA A 354 -12.60 5.91 25.41
N GLU A 355 -12.63 5.03 26.41
CA GLU A 355 -12.22 3.62 26.25
C GLU A 355 -13.08 2.90 25.20
N ALA A 356 -14.39 3.15 25.17
CA ALA A 356 -15.29 2.56 24.18
C ALA A 356 -15.00 3.05 22.75
N ALA A 357 -14.64 4.31 22.57
CA ALA A 357 -14.21 4.85 21.28
C ALA A 357 -12.90 4.17 20.79
N ASP A 358 -12.00 3.83 21.71
CA ASP A 358 -10.77 3.08 21.44
C ASP A 358 -10.97 1.55 21.40
N GLY A 359 -12.20 1.06 21.62
CA GLY A 359 -12.53 -0.37 21.68
C GLY A 359 -11.95 -1.12 22.88
N THR A 360 -11.54 -0.41 23.93
CA THR A 360 -10.89 -0.93 25.14
C THR A 360 -11.89 -1.23 26.27
N ALA A 361 -11.38 -1.81 27.36
CA ALA A 361 -12.18 -2.38 28.45
C ALA A 361 -12.23 -1.49 29.69
N GLY A 362 -13.36 -1.51 30.41
CA GLY A 362 -13.46 -0.88 31.72
C GLY A 362 -12.76 -1.69 32.81
N THR A 363 -12.20 -0.99 33.79
CA THR A 363 -11.49 -1.61 34.91
C THR A 363 -12.42 -1.96 36.07
N VAL A 364 -12.29 -3.17 36.61
CA VAL A 364 -12.94 -3.58 37.86
C VAL A 364 -11.91 -3.67 38.97
N THR A 365 -12.12 -2.85 40.00
CA THR A 365 -11.36 -2.90 41.24
C THR A 365 -12.09 -3.79 42.24
N VAL A 366 -11.39 -4.80 42.73
CA VAL A 366 -11.88 -5.69 43.79
C VAL A 366 -11.21 -5.32 45.10
N THR A 367 -11.96 -5.41 46.19
CA THR A 367 -11.44 -5.16 47.54
C THR A 367 -11.60 -6.43 48.37
N PRO A 368 -10.55 -7.25 48.50
CA PRO A 368 -10.55 -8.39 49.41
C PRO A 368 -10.76 -7.95 50.86
N LEU A 369 -11.54 -8.72 51.61
CA LEU A 369 -11.73 -8.51 53.04
C LEU A 369 -10.42 -8.80 53.79
N ALA A 370 -10.24 -8.12 54.93
CA ALA A 370 -9.05 -8.30 55.74
C ALA A 370 -8.95 -9.73 56.29
N LEU A 371 -7.73 -10.30 56.24
CA LEU A 371 -7.37 -11.62 56.77
C LEU A 371 -8.04 -12.83 56.08
N SER A 372 -8.80 -12.62 55.01
CA SER A 372 -9.45 -13.70 54.27
C SER A 372 -8.55 -14.25 53.15
N HIS A 373 -8.57 -15.58 52.98
CA HIS A 373 -7.80 -16.30 51.96
C HIS A 373 -8.75 -17.26 51.23
N GLY A 374 -8.53 -17.46 49.93
CA GLY A 374 -9.30 -18.42 49.15
C GLY A 374 -9.43 -18.05 47.68
N SER A 375 -9.87 -19.03 46.90
CA SER A 375 -10.27 -18.85 45.51
C SER A 375 -11.71 -18.35 45.45
N VAL A 376 -11.93 -17.25 44.73
CA VAL A 376 -13.24 -16.63 44.53
C VAL A 376 -13.53 -16.56 43.04
N THR A 377 -14.67 -17.09 42.62
CA THR A 377 -15.20 -16.86 41.28
C THR A 377 -16.14 -15.66 41.33
N LEU A 378 -15.80 -14.61 40.59
CA LEU A 378 -16.62 -13.43 40.40
C LEU A 378 -17.47 -13.63 39.15
N THR A 379 -18.78 -13.52 39.30
CA THR A 379 -19.74 -13.56 38.19
C THR A 379 -20.17 -12.14 37.86
N PHE A 380 -19.95 -11.73 36.63
CA PHE A 380 -20.32 -10.43 36.09
C PHE A 380 -21.61 -10.58 35.28
N SER A 381 -22.62 -9.80 35.65
CA SER A 381 -23.92 -9.77 34.96
C SER A 381 -24.38 -8.32 34.85
N ASP A 382 -25.25 -8.00 33.89
CA ASP A 382 -25.86 -6.67 33.81
C ASP A 382 -26.78 -6.43 35.02
N SER A 383 -26.74 -5.22 35.59
CA SER A 383 -27.64 -4.80 36.67
C SER A 383 -29.06 -4.47 36.20
N ALA A 384 -29.33 -4.40 34.88
CA ALA A 384 -30.61 -3.97 34.36
C ALA A 384 -30.93 -4.60 33.00
N THR A 385 -31.65 -5.74 32.96
CA THR A 385 -32.76 -6.03 32.02
C THR A 385 -33.19 -7.51 32.03
N THR A 386 -34.47 -7.73 31.73
CA THR A 386 -35.02 -9.01 31.27
C THR A 386 -35.14 -8.96 29.74
N PRO A 387 -34.67 -9.99 28.99
CA PRO A 387 -34.03 -11.22 29.44
C PRO A 387 -32.58 -11.01 29.89
N VAL A 388 -32.13 -11.89 30.79
CA VAL A 388 -30.80 -11.85 31.43
C VAL A 388 -29.70 -11.90 30.37
N MET A 389 -28.82 -10.91 30.45
CA MET A 389 -27.56 -10.83 29.73
C MET A 389 -26.68 -12.06 29.92
N THR A 390 -25.89 -12.43 28.91
CA THR A 390 -24.89 -13.49 29.03
C THR A 390 -23.86 -13.11 30.11
N SER A 391 -23.94 -13.76 31.27
CA SER A 391 -22.99 -13.57 32.37
C SER A 391 -21.62 -14.15 32.02
N THR A 392 -20.55 -13.54 32.53
CA THR A 392 -19.19 -14.07 32.40
C THR A 392 -18.55 -14.21 33.78
N THR A 393 -17.48 -14.99 33.89
CA THR A 393 -16.81 -15.26 35.17
C THR A 393 -15.32 -14.97 35.10
N ALA A 394 -14.76 -14.55 36.24
CA ALA A 394 -13.33 -14.44 36.45
C ALA A 394 -12.97 -15.04 37.82
N THR A 395 -11.88 -15.81 37.90
CA THR A 395 -11.42 -16.39 39.16
C THR A 395 -10.24 -15.58 39.69
N ILE A 396 -10.35 -15.16 40.94
CA ILE A 396 -9.32 -14.43 41.69
C ILE A 396 -8.98 -15.22 42.94
N ILE A 397 -7.69 -15.38 43.21
CA ILE A 397 -7.19 -15.99 44.43
C ILE A 397 -6.73 -14.88 45.37
N VAL A 398 -7.22 -14.89 46.60
CA VAL A 398 -6.69 -14.05 47.67
C VAL A 398 -5.79 -14.90 48.55
N SER A 399 -4.53 -14.51 48.67
CA SER A 399 -3.51 -15.27 49.42
C SER A 399 -2.57 -14.35 50.19
N SER A 400 -1.82 -14.92 51.13
CA SER A 400 -0.95 -14.11 52.00
C SER A 400 0.33 -13.70 51.26
N ALA A 401 0.69 -12.41 51.28
CA ALA A 401 1.97 -11.92 50.74
C ALA A 401 3.16 -12.08 51.70
N SER A 402 2.94 -12.61 52.92
CA SER A 402 4.00 -12.69 53.92
C SER A 402 4.99 -13.81 53.59
N VAL A 403 6.28 -13.46 53.59
CA VAL A 403 7.37 -14.43 53.38
C VAL A 403 7.40 -15.50 54.50
N ALA A 404 6.95 -15.14 55.70
CA ALA A 404 6.92 -16.04 56.86
C ALA A 404 6.03 -17.28 56.67
N THR A 405 5.02 -17.18 55.80
CA THR A 405 4.00 -18.21 55.53
C THR A 405 4.19 -18.88 54.16
N SER A 406 5.10 -18.39 53.33
CA SER A 406 5.34 -18.93 52.00
C SER A 406 6.25 -20.16 52.06
N VAL A 407 5.89 -21.24 51.36
CA VAL A 407 6.70 -22.46 51.23
C VAL A 407 7.24 -22.52 49.81
N PRO A 408 8.48 -22.05 49.56
CA PRO A 408 9.10 -22.14 48.25
C PRO A 408 9.55 -23.57 47.92
N SER A 409 9.58 -23.91 46.64
CA SER A 409 10.10 -25.16 46.10
C SER A 409 10.71 -24.91 44.71
N ILE A 410 11.71 -25.70 44.34
CA ILE A 410 12.35 -25.64 43.02
C ILE A 410 12.28 -27.00 42.34
N ALA A 411 12.03 -27.02 41.03
CA ALA A 411 12.01 -28.24 40.23
C ALA A 411 12.42 -27.97 38.78
N PHE A 412 13.07 -28.95 38.16
CA PHE A 412 13.33 -28.93 36.71
C PHE A 412 12.10 -29.39 35.93
N ASP A 413 11.98 -28.95 34.67
CA ASP A 413 10.91 -29.39 33.78
C ASP A 413 11.07 -30.86 33.32
N LYS A 414 12.28 -31.43 33.41
CA LYS A 414 12.57 -32.82 33.07
C LYS A 414 13.53 -33.47 34.07
N ALA A 415 13.43 -34.80 34.17
CA ALA A 415 14.34 -35.63 34.96
C ALA A 415 15.68 -35.93 34.24
N SER A 416 15.74 -35.77 32.91
CA SER A 416 16.95 -35.97 32.11
C SER A 416 17.01 -35.05 30.90
N TYR A 417 18.21 -34.63 30.50
CA TYR A 417 18.53 -33.75 29.37
C TYR A 417 19.69 -34.30 28.56
N LEU A 418 19.74 -33.98 27.27
CA LEU A 418 20.94 -34.18 26.45
C LEU A 418 21.99 -33.10 26.75
N PRO A 419 23.29 -33.37 26.46
CA PRO A 419 24.33 -32.35 26.59
C PRO A 419 24.01 -31.08 25.80
N GLY A 420 24.06 -29.91 26.46
CA GLY A 420 23.75 -28.63 25.85
C GLY A 420 22.25 -28.34 25.60
N GLU A 421 21.34 -29.23 26.01
CA GLU A 421 19.89 -29.00 25.91
C GLU A 421 19.44 -27.87 26.85
N LYS A 422 18.41 -27.10 26.46
CA LYS A 422 17.82 -26.08 27.32
C LYS A 422 17.06 -26.71 28.49
N MET A 423 17.35 -26.26 29.70
CA MET A 423 16.67 -26.65 30.93
C MET A 423 15.85 -25.50 31.49
N THR A 424 14.72 -25.80 32.12
CA THR A 424 13.86 -24.83 32.81
C THR A 424 13.75 -25.21 34.29
N LEU A 425 14.25 -24.33 35.15
CA LEU A 425 14.04 -24.40 36.59
C LEU A 425 12.80 -23.59 36.97
N THR A 426 11.82 -24.21 37.60
CA THR A 426 10.63 -23.53 38.12
C THR A 426 10.77 -23.34 39.63
N LEU A 427 10.76 -22.10 40.08
CA LEU A 427 10.53 -21.75 41.48
C LEU A 427 9.01 -21.59 41.68
N SER A 428 8.45 -22.34 42.61
CA SER A 428 7.04 -22.24 43.01
C SER A 428 6.94 -21.86 44.49
N ALA A 429 5.99 -21.02 44.86
CA ALA A 429 5.69 -20.69 46.24
C ALA A 429 4.18 -20.67 46.49
N VAL A 430 3.78 -21.34 47.57
CA VAL A 430 2.42 -21.33 48.10
C VAL A 430 2.41 -20.75 49.50
N ASP A 431 1.31 -20.11 49.91
CA ASP A 431 1.11 -19.65 51.27
C ASP A 431 0.78 -20.82 52.23
N ALA A 432 0.57 -20.52 53.51
CA ALA A 432 0.26 -21.51 54.54
C ALA A 432 -1.07 -22.26 54.30
N ASN A 433 -1.94 -21.74 53.43
CA ASN A 433 -3.20 -22.37 53.03
C ASN A 433 -3.06 -23.22 51.75
N GLY A 434 -1.84 -23.32 51.19
CA GLY A 434 -1.58 -24.02 49.94
C GLY A 434 -2.00 -23.26 48.68
N LEU A 435 -2.30 -21.96 48.80
CA LEU A 435 -2.66 -21.11 47.67
C LEU A 435 -1.41 -20.47 47.06
N PRO A 436 -1.36 -20.23 45.74
CA PRO A 436 -0.26 -19.49 45.14
C PRO A 436 -0.05 -18.14 45.84
N VAL A 437 1.20 -17.71 46.02
CA VAL A 437 1.49 -16.39 46.60
C VAL A 437 1.07 -15.25 45.65
N PRO A 438 0.74 -14.05 46.16
CA PRO A 438 0.32 -12.92 45.32
C PRO A 438 1.36 -12.53 44.26
N ASN A 439 0.88 -12.03 43.12
CA ASN A 439 1.72 -11.65 41.98
C ASN A 439 2.66 -10.45 42.26
N THR A 440 2.52 -9.81 43.42
CA THR A 440 3.44 -8.77 43.89
C THR A 440 4.67 -9.33 44.62
N VAL A 441 4.64 -10.61 45.01
CA VAL A 441 5.77 -11.27 45.68
C VAL A 441 6.87 -11.55 44.67
N THR A 442 8.10 -11.20 45.02
CA THR A 442 9.28 -11.42 44.18
C THR A 442 10.06 -12.65 44.61
N ALA A 443 10.69 -13.32 43.65
CA ALA A 443 11.54 -14.46 43.93
C ALA A 443 12.70 -14.11 44.89
N ALA A 444 13.24 -12.90 44.78
CA ALA A 444 14.28 -12.39 45.68
C ALA A 444 13.83 -12.31 47.15
N SER A 445 12.52 -12.21 47.40
CA SER A 445 11.96 -12.25 48.76
C SER A 445 11.72 -13.67 49.28
N LEU A 446 11.76 -14.68 48.42
CA LEU A 446 11.41 -16.06 48.74
C LEU A 446 12.61 -16.99 48.85
N VAL A 447 13.67 -16.74 48.10
CA VAL A 447 14.86 -17.61 48.05
C VAL A 447 16.15 -16.82 48.17
N GLY A 448 17.12 -17.40 48.88
CA GLY A 448 18.50 -16.94 48.89
C GLY A 448 19.21 -17.26 47.56
N THR A 449 20.52 -17.07 47.54
CA THR A 449 21.31 -17.40 46.34
C THR A 449 21.23 -18.90 46.06
N LEU A 450 20.77 -19.26 44.85
CA LEU A 450 20.79 -20.64 44.37
C LEU A 450 22.17 -20.95 43.77
N THR A 451 22.68 -22.13 44.07
CA THR A 451 24.00 -22.62 43.62
C THR A 451 23.84 -23.93 42.89
N ALA A 452 24.48 -24.08 41.73
CA ALA A 452 24.54 -25.33 40.98
C ALA A 452 25.85 -26.07 41.28
N ASN A 453 25.82 -27.41 41.33
CA ASN A 453 27.02 -28.25 41.48
C ASN A 453 27.90 -28.30 40.22
N ALA A 454 27.37 -27.85 39.07
CA ALA A 454 28.06 -27.79 37.79
C ALA A 454 27.97 -26.37 37.20
N ALA A 455 28.90 -26.02 36.30
CA ALA A 455 28.84 -24.76 35.58
C ALA A 455 27.70 -24.80 34.54
N LEU A 456 26.64 -24.02 34.77
CA LEU A 456 25.47 -23.94 33.91
C LEU A 456 25.46 -22.61 33.16
N GLN A 457 25.50 -22.66 31.83
CA GLN A 457 25.42 -21.47 30.99
C GLN A 457 24.05 -20.81 31.13
N GLY A 458 24.03 -19.52 31.45
CA GLY A 458 22.79 -18.73 31.61
C GLY A 458 22.08 -18.92 32.96
N PHE A 459 22.63 -19.69 33.90
CA PHE A 459 22.01 -19.82 35.21
C PHE A 459 22.16 -18.54 36.04
N THR A 460 21.02 -18.02 36.48
CA THR A 460 20.92 -16.95 37.46
C THR A 460 19.80 -17.27 38.44
N THR A 461 19.96 -16.87 39.70
CA THR A 461 18.85 -16.95 40.68
C THR A 461 17.71 -16.04 40.21
N PRO A 462 16.46 -16.53 40.10
CA PRO A 462 15.32 -15.68 39.75
C PRO A 462 15.11 -14.58 40.80
N THR A 463 14.85 -13.36 40.37
CA THR A 463 14.61 -12.21 41.28
C THR A 463 13.29 -11.49 41.02
N ALA A 464 12.65 -11.69 39.87
CA ALA A 464 11.45 -10.97 39.47
C ALA A 464 10.18 -11.43 40.24
N ALA A 465 9.08 -10.71 40.00
CA ALA A 465 7.76 -11.04 40.54
C ALA A 465 7.28 -12.41 40.03
N LEU A 466 6.59 -13.15 40.90
CA LEU A 466 5.95 -14.42 40.53
C LEU A 466 4.65 -14.13 39.78
N THR A 467 4.26 -15.04 38.90
CA THR A 467 2.93 -15.10 38.28
C THR A 467 2.28 -16.41 38.70
N ASP A 468 1.10 -16.33 39.32
CA ASP A 468 0.39 -17.48 39.88
C ASP A 468 1.28 -18.32 40.81
N GLY A 469 2.05 -17.64 41.66
CA GLY A 469 2.97 -18.28 42.61
C GLY A 469 4.13 -19.03 41.95
N LYS A 470 4.46 -18.73 40.69
CA LYS A 470 5.58 -19.37 39.97
C LYS A 470 6.46 -18.35 39.24
N ILE A 471 7.72 -18.72 39.06
CA ILE A 471 8.65 -18.05 38.14
C ILE A 471 9.60 -19.10 37.57
N THR A 472 9.99 -18.95 36.31
CA THR A 472 10.92 -19.85 35.63
C THR A 472 12.24 -19.16 35.33
N ALA A 473 13.34 -19.90 35.47
CA ALA A 473 14.66 -19.53 34.96
C ALA A 473 15.11 -20.59 33.95
N THR A 474 15.74 -20.14 32.88
CA THR A 474 16.25 -21.02 31.83
C THR A 474 17.76 -21.05 31.83
N MET A 475 18.33 -22.24 31.67
CA MET A 475 19.76 -22.45 31.52
C MET A 475 20.02 -23.56 30.48
N TYR A 476 21.28 -23.91 30.25
CA TYR A 476 21.65 -25.05 29.41
C TYR A 476 22.32 -26.15 30.23
N ALA A 477 22.01 -27.40 29.88
CA ALA A 477 22.66 -28.58 30.41
C ALA A 477 24.18 -28.55 30.11
N PRO A 478 25.04 -28.97 31.06
CA PRO A 478 26.46 -29.16 30.80
C PRO A 478 26.73 -30.04 29.58
N LEU A 479 27.92 -29.87 28.98
CA LEU A 479 28.37 -30.76 27.90
C LEU A 479 28.82 -32.14 28.42
N LEU A 480 29.12 -32.23 29.71
CA LEU A 480 29.52 -33.46 30.39
C LEU A 480 28.30 -34.12 31.04
N SER A 481 28.22 -35.45 30.92
CA SER A 481 27.19 -36.24 31.58
C SER A 481 27.35 -36.24 33.09
N GLY A 482 26.22 -36.29 33.81
CA GLY A 482 26.20 -36.38 35.26
C GLY A 482 24.99 -35.68 35.87
N ASP A 483 24.90 -35.73 37.19
CA ASP A 483 23.80 -35.09 37.92
C ASP A 483 24.02 -33.58 38.01
N VAL A 484 22.99 -32.83 37.66
CA VAL A 484 22.89 -31.40 37.93
C VAL A 484 22.00 -31.22 39.15
N VAL A 485 22.57 -30.65 40.20
CA VAL A 485 21.90 -30.35 41.47
C VAL A 485 21.96 -28.85 41.71
N ILE A 486 20.79 -28.23 41.88
CA ILE A 486 20.66 -26.84 42.33
C ILE A 486 20.20 -26.83 43.77
N THR A 487 20.95 -26.16 44.62
CA THR A 487 20.68 -26.03 46.06
C THR A 487 20.55 -24.57 46.47
N GLY A 488 19.77 -24.32 47.52
CA GLY A 488 19.69 -23.01 48.17
C GLY A 488 18.84 -23.06 49.44
N THR A 489 18.51 -21.90 49.96
CA THR A 489 17.64 -21.75 51.13
C THR A 489 16.41 -20.93 50.77
N GLY A 490 15.23 -21.38 51.21
CA GLY A 490 14.05 -20.55 51.26
C GLY A 490 14.20 -19.51 52.36
N LEU A 491 13.76 -18.29 52.13
CA LEU A 491 13.81 -17.18 53.10
C LEU A 491 12.57 -17.11 54.00
N ASN A 492 11.88 -18.24 54.15
CA ASN A 492 10.76 -18.36 55.09
C ASN A 492 11.25 -18.49 56.54
N THR A 493 10.34 -18.40 57.51
CA THR A 493 10.69 -18.45 58.95
C THR A 493 11.51 -19.69 59.35
N ALA A 494 11.34 -20.79 58.62
CA ALA A 494 12.01 -22.07 58.87
C ALA A 494 13.31 -22.25 58.08
N GLU A 495 13.71 -21.29 57.24
CA GLU A 495 14.86 -21.36 56.34
C GLU A 495 14.97 -22.70 55.58
N THR A 496 13.89 -23.09 54.90
CA THR A 496 13.77 -24.44 54.34
C THR A 496 14.83 -24.71 53.27
N ALA A 497 15.53 -25.85 53.35
CA ALA A 497 16.47 -26.25 52.31
C ALA A 497 15.76 -26.52 50.98
N LEU A 498 16.28 -25.96 49.90
CA LEU A 498 15.78 -26.13 48.53
C LEU A 498 16.75 -27.00 47.75
N THR A 499 16.23 -28.00 47.03
CA THR A 499 17.03 -28.86 46.17
C THR A 499 16.23 -29.29 44.94
N ALA A 500 16.81 -29.12 43.76
CA ALA A 500 16.32 -29.69 42.51
C ALA A 500 17.44 -30.51 41.87
N THR A 501 17.11 -31.72 41.41
CA THR A 501 18.06 -32.65 40.79
C THR A 501 17.54 -33.09 39.43
N THR A 502 18.44 -33.18 38.46
CA THR A 502 18.19 -33.77 37.13
C THR A 502 19.48 -34.36 36.60
N THR A 503 19.41 -35.09 35.49
CA THR A 503 20.55 -35.81 34.91
C THR A 503 20.87 -35.30 33.51
N VAL A 504 22.14 -35.12 33.18
CA VAL A 504 22.57 -34.99 31.78
C VAL A 504 22.97 -36.37 31.30
N ALA A 505 22.23 -36.90 30.35
CA ALA A 505 22.55 -38.17 29.71
C ALA A 505 23.92 -38.07 29.03
N GLY A 506 24.70 -39.16 29.08
CA GLY A 506 25.83 -39.31 28.17
C GLY A 506 25.33 -39.24 26.75
N GLY A 507 26.02 -38.49 25.88
CA GLY A 507 25.80 -38.62 24.44
C GLY A 507 25.95 -40.09 24.10
N ASP A 508 24.90 -40.70 23.57
CA ASP A 508 24.79 -42.14 23.44
C ASP A 508 25.72 -42.62 22.30
N ALA A 509 27.00 -42.80 22.63
CA ALA A 509 28.03 -43.22 21.69
C ALA A 509 27.69 -44.56 21.03
N ALA A 510 26.86 -45.38 21.70
CA ALA A 510 26.32 -46.61 21.14
C ALA A 510 25.35 -46.35 19.99
N ALA A 511 24.38 -45.43 20.17
CA ALA A 511 23.42 -45.07 19.12
C ALA A 511 24.09 -44.39 17.91
N ALA A 512 25.14 -43.59 18.15
CA ALA A 512 25.93 -42.98 17.07
C ALA A 512 26.73 -44.02 16.26
N LEU A 513 27.26 -45.05 16.94
CA LEU A 513 27.96 -46.16 16.28
C LEU A 513 26.97 -47.07 15.52
N GLU A 514 25.80 -47.32 16.08
CA GLU A 514 24.72 -48.07 15.42
C GLU A 514 24.25 -47.36 14.15
N ALA A 515 23.96 -46.06 14.21
CA ALA A 515 23.60 -45.27 13.02
C ALA A 515 24.71 -45.23 11.96
N ALA A 516 25.99 -45.23 12.37
CA ALA A 516 27.11 -45.31 11.44
C ALA A 516 27.21 -46.68 10.75
N ASN A 517 26.95 -47.76 11.49
CA ASN A 517 26.89 -49.11 10.93
C ASN A 517 25.70 -49.28 9.99
N ASP A 518 24.51 -48.79 10.36
CA ASP A 518 23.32 -48.82 9.50
C ASP A 518 23.55 -48.06 8.18
N ALA A 519 24.22 -46.89 8.24
CA ALA A 519 24.59 -46.13 7.05
C ALA A 519 25.61 -46.87 6.18
N TYR A 520 26.57 -47.58 6.79
CA TYR A 520 27.54 -48.40 6.09
C TYR A 520 26.87 -49.60 5.38
N ASP A 521 25.96 -50.28 6.07
CA ASP A 521 25.20 -51.40 5.50
C ASP A 521 24.28 -50.94 4.36
N ALA A 522 23.61 -49.80 4.52
CA ALA A 522 22.79 -49.21 3.46
C ALA A 522 23.62 -48.83 2.22
N ALA A 523 24.84 -48.31 2.41
CA ALA A 523 25.75 -47.98 1.31
C ALA A 523 26.19 -49.25 0.55
N ASN A 524 26.50 -50.33 1.27
CA ASN A 524 26.85 -51.62 0.65
C ASN A 524 25.66 -52.20 -0.12
N TYR A 525 24.46 -52.16 0.44
CA TYR A 525 23.25 -52.62 -0.26
C TYR A 525 22.99 -51.83 -1.56
N ALA A 526 23.24 -50.51 -1.54
CA ALA A 526 23.12 -49.68 -2.73
C ALA A 526 24.19 -50.01 -3.79
N ALA A 527 25.43 -50.34 -3.37
CA ALA A 527 26.49 -50.77 -4.27
C ALA A 527 26.15 -52.11 -4.92
N ASP A 528 25.71 -53.11 -4.14
CA ASP A 528 25.28 -54.41 -4.64
C ASP A 528 24.12 -54.27 -5.65
N ALA A 529 23.17 -53.39 -5.38
CA ALA A 529 22.06 -53.11 -6.30
C ALA A 529 22.53 -52.45 -7.61
N ALA A 530 23.54 -51.58 -7.56
CA ALA A 530 24.12 -50.95 -8.75
C ALA A 530 24.91 -51.95 -9.61
N ASP A 531 25.65 -52.86 -8.98
CA ASP A 531 26.38 -53.94 -9.67
C ASP A 531 25.40 -54.93 -10.32
N ALA A 532 24.30 -55.27 -9.64
CA ALA A 532 23.23 -56.09 -10.20
C ALA A 532 22.56 -55.41 -11.42
N ALA A 533 22.31 -54.11 -11.35
CA ALA A 533 21.76 -53.35 -12.48
C ALA A 533 22.73 -53.29 -13.67
N THR A 534 24.04 -53.14 -13.39
CA THR A 534 25.09 -53.16 -14.42
C THR A 534 25.16 -54.52 -15.10
N THR A 535 25.15 -55.61 -14.31
CA THR A 535 25.10 -56.99 -14.82
C THR A 535 23.88 -57.20 -15.72
N ALA A 536 22.69 -56.77 -15.29
CA ALA A 536 21.48 -56.88 -16.09
C ALA A 536 21.54 -56.08 -17.41
N ALA A 537 22.19 -54.91 -17.42
CA ALA A 537 22.39 -54.12 -18.63
C ALA A 537 23.39 -54.77 -19.59
N GLU A 538 24.45 -55.39 -19.08
CA GLU A 538 25.40 -56.17 -19.86
C GLU A 538 24.74 -57.40 -20.49
N GLU A 539 23.93 -58.14 -19.72
CA GLU A 539 23.13 -59.27 -20.22
C GLU A 539 22.13 -58.85 -21.31
N ALA A 540 21.45 -57.72 -21.12
CA ALA A 540 20.54 -57.17 -22.13
C ALA A 540 21.27 -56.77 -23.42
N THR A 541 22.47 -56.20 -23.29
CA THR A 541 23.32 -55.85 -24.43
C THR A 541 23.80 -57.10 -25.17
N ALA A 542 24.22 -58.14 -24.44
CA ALA A 542 24.61 -59.42 -25.03
C ALA A 542 23.43 -60.09 -25.78
N ALA A 543 22.22 -60.05 -25.21
CA ALA A 543 21.01 -60.55 -25.85
C ALA A 543 20.67 -59.77 -27.14
N ALA A 544 20.85 -58.44 -27.14
CA ALA A 544 20.63 -57.61 -28.33
C ALA A 544 21.63 -57.91 -29.45
N VAL A 545 22.91 -58.12 -29.11
CA VAL A 545 23.94 -58.53 -30.07
C VAL A 545 23.60 -59.90 -30.66
N ALA A 546 23.24 -60.88 -29.83
CA ALA A 546 22.84 -62.21 -30.29
C ALA A 546 21.62 -62.16 -31.23
N ALA A 547 20.65 -61.29 -30.96
CA ALA A 547 19.50 -61.07 -31.84
C ALA A 547 19.92 -60.44 -33.20
N GLY A 548 20.87 -59.50 -33.19
CA GLY A 548 21.43 -58.90 -34.40
C GLY A 548 22.19 -59.89 -35.27
N ASP A 549 23.00 -60.76 -34.66
CA ASP A 549 23.70 -61.85 -35.34
C ASP A 549 22.71 -62.84 -35.98
N ALA A 550 21.65 -63.20 -35.25
CA ALA A 550 20.59 -64.07 -35.76
C ALA A 550 19.83 -63.43 -36.95
N ALA A 551 19.55 -62.13 -36.90
CA ALA A 551 18.93 -61.40 -37.99
C ALA A 551 19.84 -61.34 -39.24
N THR A 552 21.15 -61.13 -39.04
CA THR A 552 22.15 -61.14 -40.11
C THR A 552 22.21 -62.51 -40.78
N ALA A 553 22.29 -63.59 -40.00
CA ALA A 553 22.26 -64.96 -40.52
C ALA A 553 20.97 -65.28 -41.30
N ALA A 554 19.82 -64.77 -40.84
CA ALA A 554 18.55 -64.90 -41.56
C ALA A 554 18.55 -64.15 -42.90
N GLN A 555 19.12 -62.94 -42.94
CA GLN A 555 19.27 -62.15 -44.17
C GLN A 555 20.18 -62.84 -45.19
N GLU A 556 21.34 -63.34 -44.75
CA GLU A 556 22.25 -64.12 -45.60
C GLU A 556 21.56 -65.36 -46.20
N SER A 557 20.74 -66.03 -45.40
CA SER A 557 19.93 -67.17 -45.86
C SER A 557 18.88 -66.77 -46.90
N ALA A 558 18.22 -65.62 -46.72
CA ALA A 558 17.25 -65.08 -47.66
C ALA A 558 17.90 -64.64 -48.98
N ASP A 559 19.05 -63.99 -48.92
CA ASP A 559 19.82 -63.56 -50.10
C ASP A 559 20.34 -64.78 -50.88
N ALA A 560 20.79 -65.83 -50.19
CA ALA A 560 21.14 -67.10 -50.81
C ALA A 560 19.95 -67.76 -51.52
N ALA A 561 18.75 -67.73 -50.91
CA ALA A 561 17.53 -68.23 -51.53
C ALA A 561 17.14 -67.42 -52.79
N LEU A 562 17.25 -66.08 -52.74
CA LEU A 562 16.99 -65.21 -53.89
C LEU A 562 17.97 -65.45 -55.04
N ALA A 563 19.25 -65.64 -54.72
CA ALA A 563 20.27 -66.00 -55.71
C ALA A 563 19.94 -67.33 -56.39
N ALA A 564 19.51 -68.34 -55.62
CA ALA A 564 19.07 -69.63 -56.16
C ALA A 564 17.84 -69.51 -57.07
N VAL A 565 16.85 -68.69 -56.71
CA VAL A 565 15.67 -68.41 -57.55
C VAL A 565 16.05 -67.70 -58.85
N THR A 566 16.98 -66.74 -58.78
CA THR A 566 17.46 -66.00 -59.95
C THR A 566 18.20 -66.93 -60.92
N ASP A 567 19.09 -67.78 -60.41
CA ASP A 567 19.79 -68.79 -61.23
C ASP A 567 18.81 -69.78 -61.87
N LEU A 568 17.77 -70.21 -61.15
CA LEU A 568 16.69 -71.01 -61.71
C LEU A 568 15.95 -70.26 -62.82
N GLY A 569 15.65 -68.97 -62.63
CA GLY A 569 15.02 -68.12 -63.65
C GLY A 569 15.85 -68.00 -64.93
N LEU A 570 17.18 -67.87 -64.81
CA LEU A 570 18.11 -67.87 -65.95
C LEU A 570 18.11 -69.22 -66.67
N LYS A 571 18.17 -70.33 -65.92
CA LYS A 571 18.08 -71.69 -66.48
C LYS A 571 16.76 -71.91 -67.23
N VAL A 572 15.63 -71.47 -66.67
CA VAL A 572 14.30 -71.56 -67.31
C VAL A 572 14.25 -70.72 -68.59
N THR A 573 14.78 -69.49 -68.56
CA THR A 573 14.85 -68.63 -69.75
C THR A 573 15.71 -69.24 -70.87
N GLY A 574 16.83 -69.88 -70.50
CA GLY A 574 17.66 -70.66 -71.41
C GLY A 574 16.88 -71.81 -72.04
N LEU A 575 16.12 -72.58 -71.25
CA LEU A 575 15.26 -73.66 -71.74
C LEU A 575 14.17 -73.15 -72.70
N ILE A 576 13.51 -72.04 -72.39
CA ILE A 576 12.48 -71.43 -73.27
C ILE A 576 13.11 -70.98 -74.60
N SER A 577 14.30 -70.37 -74.56
CA SER A 577 15.00 -69.93 -75.77
C SER A 577 15.42 -71.12 -76.64
N ALA A 578 15.94 -72.19 -76.03
CA ALA A 578 16.25 -73.43 -76.73
C ALA A 578 14.99 -74.07 -77.35
N LEU A 579 13.87 -74.09 -76.62
CA LEU A 579 12.59 -74.59 -77.12
C LEU A 579 12.07 -73.75 -78.30
N ARG A 580 12.14 -72.41 -78.23
CA ARG A 580 11.77 -71.53 -79.35
C ARG A 580 12.62 -71.80 -80.59
N ALA A 581 13.94 -71.95 -80.41
CA ALA A 581 14.84 -72.29 -81.52
C ALA A 581 14.47 -73.63 -82.16
N GLN A 582 14.12 -74.65 -81.36
CA GLN A 582 13.62 -75.93 -81.85
C GLN A 582 12.30 -75.76 -82.63
N ILE A 583 11.33 -75.00 -82.11
CA ILE A 583 10.05 -74.72 -82.79
C ILE A 583 10.30 -74.03 -84.13
N THR A 584 11.12 -72.98 -84.19
CA THR A 584 11.45 -72.29 -85.45
C THR A 584 12.12 -73.23 -86.45
N SER A 585 13.04 -74.09 -86.01
CA SER A 585 13.65 -75.13 -86.86
C SER A 585 12.59 -76.09 -87.41
N LEU A 586 11.66 -76.55 -86.57
CA LEU A 586 10.54 -77.39 -86.97
C LEU A 586 9.60 -76.69 -87.96
N THR A 587 9.27 -75.41 -87.74
CA THR A 587 8.46 -74.59 -88.66
C THR A 587 9.14 -74.46 -90.02
N ASN A 588 10.45 -74.17 -90.04
CA ASN A 588 11.22 -74.10 -91.30
C ASN A 588 11.23 -75.45 -92.03
N LEU A 589 11.31 -76.56 -91.29
CA LEU A 589 11.17 -77.90 -91.85
C LEU A 589 9.78 -78.12 -92.47
N ILE A 590 8.71 -77.73 -91.77
CA ILE A 590 7.32 -77.82 -92.26
C ILE A 590 7.11 -76.95 -93.50
N VAL A 591 7.62 -75.71 -93.55
CA VAL A 591 7.53 -74.85 -94.74
C VAL A 591 8.26 -75.46 -95.93
N LYS A 592 9.45 -76.05 -95.71
CA LYS A 592 10.16 -76.80 -96.76
C LYS A 592 9.34 -77.99 -97.27
N ILE A 593 8.66 -78.71 -96.37
CA ILE A 593 7.75 -79.82 -96.73
C ILE A 593 6.54 -79.28 -97.52
N GLN A 594 5.86 -78.23 -97.06
CA GLN A 594 4.72 -77.63 -97.74
C GLN A 594 5.07 -77.13 -99.15
N LYS A 595 6.24 -76.49 -99.33
CA LYS A 595 6.73 -76.07 -100.66
C LYS A 595 6.96 -77.25 -101.60
N LYS A 596 7.43 -78.39 -101.08
CA LYS A 596 7.60 -79.62 -101.86
C LYS A 596 6.27 -80.30 -102.24
N VAL A 597 5.16 -79.98 -101.56
CA VAL A 597 3.84 -80.58 -101.80
C VAL A 597 2.96 -79.71 -102.73
N LYS A 598 3.22 -78.39 -102.82
CA LYS A 598 2.52 -77.45 -103.73
C LYS A 598 3.21 -77.25 -105.09
N ALA A 599 4.39 -77.84 -105.29
CA ALA A 599 4.96 -78.12 -106.60
C ALA A 599 4.65 -79.58 -106.93
#